data_AF-A0A7C6TFG2-F1
#
_entry.id   AF-A0A7C6TFG2-F1
#
_cell.length_a   1.000
_cell.length_b   1.000
_cell.length_c   1.000
_cell.angle_alpha   90.00
_cell.angle_beta   90.00
_cell.angle_gamma   90.00
#
_symmetry.space_group_name_H-M   'P 1'
#
loop_
_entity.id
_entity.type
_entity.pdbx_description
1 polymer ?
#
loop_
_entity_poly.entity_id
_entity_poly.type
_entity_poly.pdbx_seq_one_letter_code
_entity_poly.pdbx_strand_id
1 'polypeptide(L)'
;MAQLTRRAFLVAATATLATLAASCATRRPAERVPPISPLPTKANGAALHSENSPAIRPDWNVRFYRAFPALDPAAWRLHVDGLVEAPGTFSLADLRALPAIEQVSRMECVEGWSAKAAWTGFRYQALAEHVRPTPDATWLYVECGDGYYEYLEVAELEEPRVLFAYDMDGEPLHDIFGAPLRLLLPSKYGYKGPKTIVRIHFQETGGTGYWPSFGLYSTDGHIQPGIDYPLDLGEQRAIGAGEVTAY
;
A
#
# COMPACT_ATOMS: atom_id res chain seq x y z
N MET A 1 70.60 -13.37 56.29
CA MET A 1 71.52 -12.31 55.80
C MET A 1 71.65 -12.51 54.30
N ALA A 2 71.47 -11.53 53.41
CA ALA A 2 71.16 -10.11 53.56
C ALA A 2 70.05 -9.66 52.57
N GLN A 3 69.63 -8.39 52.65
CA GLN A 3 68.53 -7.78 51.88
C GLN A 3 69.00 -7.09 50.58
N LEU A 4 68.08 -6.35 49.93
CA LEU A 4 68.28 -5.21 49.00
C LEU A 4 68.26 -5.53 47.48
N THR A 5 67.65 -4.73 46.58
CA THR A 5 66.42 -3.89 46.63
C THR A 5 66.00 -3.50 45.20
N ARG A 6 64.77 -3.01 45.02
CA ARG A 6 64.33 -2.31 43.79
C ARG A 6 65.20 -1.07 43.47
N ARG A 7 65.75 -0.96 42.25
CA ARG A 7 65.68 0.24 41.37
C ARG A 7 66.49 0.08 40.08
N ALA A 8 66.06 0.80 39.04
CA ALA A 8 66.80 1.18 37.83
C ALA A 8 67.39 0.05 36.95
N PHE A 9 66.60 -0.39 35.97
CA PHE A 9 67.11 -0.53 34.60
C PHE A 9 66.27 0.34 33.68
N LEU A 10 66.94 1.20 32.91
CA LEU A 10 66.36 2.27 32.10
C LEU A 10 67.11 2.26 30.75
N VAL A 11 66.39 2.56 29.67
CA VAL A 11 66.89 2.77 28.30
C VAL A 11 67.45 1.54 27.56
N ALA A 12 66.64 0.98 26.66
CA ALA A 12 67.00 0.74 25.25
C ALA A 12 65.81 0.16 24.46
N ALA A 13 64.64 0.80 24.51
CA ALA A 13 63.52 0.41 23.64
C ALA A 13 63.77 0.97 22.23
N THR A 14 64.18 0.09 21.31
CA THR A 14 64.38 0.42 19.89
C THR A 14 63.06 0.81 19.23
N ALA A 15 63.12 1.79 18.33
CA ALA A 15 61.95 2.30 17.65
C ALA A 15 61.39 1.28 16.64
N THR A 16 60.23 0.71 16.95
CA THR A 16 59.34 0.10 15.95
C THR A 16 58.12 1.01 15.78
N LEU A 17 58.14 1.82 14.73
CA LEU A 17 56.96 2.57 14.29
C LEU A 17 55.92 1.56 13.79
N ALA A 18 55.02 1.13 14.67
CA ALA A 18 53.85 0.37 14.29
C ALA A 18 52.91 1.30 13.51
N THR A 19 52.95 1.22 12.19
CA THR A 19 51.99 1.89 11.31
C THR A 19 50.60 1.29 11.53
N LEU A 20 49.82 1.89 12.42
CA LEU A 20 48.36 1.77 12.37
C LEU A 20 47.90 2.46 11.08
N ALA A 21 47.93 1.71 9.98
CA ALA A 21 47.06 1.96 8.85
C ALA A 21 45.63 1.74 9.34
N ALA A 22 45.04 2.81 9.90
CA ALA A 22 43.62 2.82 10.22
C ALA A 22 42.88 2.44 8.94
N SER A 23 42.16 1.32 8.98
CA SER A 23 41.36 0.86 7.87
C SER A 23 40.24 1.87 7.64
N CYS A 24 40.50 2.84 6.76
CA CYS A 24 39.46 3.58 6.07
C CYS A 24 38.69 2.56 5.26
N ALA A 25 37.71 1.92 5.92
CA ALA A 25 36.66 1.17 5.26
C ALA A 25 36.11 2.10 4.19
N THR A 26 36.43 1.78 2.93
CA THR A 26 35.96 2.51 1.78
C THR A 26 34.46 2.35 1.77
N ARG A 27 33.75 3.34 2.33
CA ARG A 27 32.29 3.45 2.15
C ARG A 27 32.10 3.41 0.65
N ARG A 28 31.54 2.30 0.17
CA ARG A 28 31.06 2.15 -1.19
C ARG A 28 30.28 3.43 -1.48
N PRO A 29 30.66 4.24 -2.48
CA PRO A 29 29.91 5.47 -2.75
C PRO A 29 28.45 5.07 -2.89
N ALA A 30 27.57 5.74 -2.14
CA ALA A 30 26.16 5.45 -2.22
C ALA A 30 25.78 5.53 -3.69
N GLU A 31 25.35 4.39 -4.26
CA GLU A 31 24.99 4.30 -5.66
C GLU A 31 23.93 5.37 -5.87
N ARG A 32 24.21 6.33 -6.78
CA ARG A 32 23.28 7.43 -7.00
C ARG A 32 22.03 6.79 -7.57
N VAL A 33 21.01 6.67 -6.72
CA VAL A 33 19.64 6.34 -7.14
C VAL A 33 19.37 7.25 -8.33
N PRO A 34 19.09 6.71 -9.52
CA PRO A 34 18.82 7.55 -10.68
C PRO A 34 17.68 8.49 -10.33
N PRO A 35 17.68 9.74 -10.84
CA PRO A 35 16.66 10.72 -10.48
C PRO A 35 15.28 10.09 -10.69
N ILE A 36 14.51 9.98 -9.60
CA ILE A 36 13.23 9.29 -9.58
C ILE A 36 12.31 10.02 -10.57
N SER A 37 11.93 9.33 -11.64
CA SER A 37 10.97 9.86 -12.61
C SER A 37 9.63 10.14 -11.91
N PRO A 38 9.00 11.31 -12.15
CA PRO A 38 7.80 11.72 -11.42
C PRO A 38 6.52 10.95 -11.83
N LEU A 39 5.42 11.30 -11.13
CA LEU A 39 3.99 10.91 -11.22
C LEU A 39 3.42 10.58 -12.63
N PRO A 40 2.16 10.09 -12.75
CA PRO A 40 1.50 9.97 -14.03
C PRO A 40 1.21 11.39 -14.48
N THR A 41 2.14 11.93 -15.26
CA THR A 41 1.84 13.07 -16.11
C THR A 41 1.08 12.45 -17.28
N LYS A 42 -0.18 12.83 -17.53
CA LYS A 42 -0.60 14.15 -18.02
C LYS A 42 -1.99 14.50 -17.45
N ALA A 43 -2.34 15.77 -17.25
CA ALA A 43 -1.90 16.94 -17.99
C ALA A 43 -1.23 18.06 -17.18
N ASN A 44 -0.53 18.94 -17.89
CA ASN A 44 -0.09 20.29 -17.48
C ASN A 44 0.99 20.44 -16.40
N GLY A 45 1.64 19.36 -15.93
CA GLY A 45 2.93 19.46 -15.25
C GLY A 45 2.93 20.12 -13.87
N ALA A 46 1.77 20.36 -13.28
CA ALA A 46 1.64 20.57 -11.85
C ALA A 46 1.85 19.24 -11.12
N ALA A 47 2.52 19.26 -9.97
CA ALA A 47 2.50 18.11 -9.08
C ALA A 47 1.09 17.97 -8.51
N LEU A 48 0.47 16.80 -8.66
CA LEU A 48 -0.70 16.47 -7.85
C LEU A 48 -0.24 16.34 -6.41
N HIS A 49 -0.45 17.42 -5.65
CA HIS A 49 -0.57 17.37 -4.21
C HIS A 49 -1.84 16.59 -3.83
N SER A 50 -2.24 16.62 -2.56
CA SER A 50 -3.52 16.09 -2.09
C SER A 50 -4.69 16.90 -2.67
N GLU A 51 -4.97 16.70 -3.95
CA GLU A 51 -5.86 17.54 -4.73
C GLU A 51 -7.11 16.78 -5.14
N ASN A 52 -8.24 17.41 -4.82
CA ASN A 52 -9.53 17.07 -5.41
C ASN A 52 -9.35 17.22 -6.92
N SER A 53 -9.85 16.28 -7.71
CA SER A 53 -9.62 16.25 -9.17
C SER A 53 -10.90 16.62 -9.93
N PRO A 54 -11.47 17.83 -9.74
CA PRO A 54 -12.84 18.12 -10.16
C PRO A 54 -13.03 18.19 -11.67
N ALA A 55 -11.93 18.34 -12.43
CA ALA A 55 -11.94 18.26 -13.88
C ALA A 55 -12.18 16.83 -14.42
N ILE A 56 -11.94 15.79 -13.60
CA ILE A 56 -12.17 14.39 -13.94
C ILE A 56 -13.42 13.88 -13.22
N ARG A 57 -13.54 14.16 -11.91
CA ARG A 57 -14.75 13.87 -11.14
C ARG A 57 -14.93 14.88 -9.99
N PRO A 58 -15.92 15.80 -10.03
CA PRO A 58 -16.09 16.87 -9.04
C PRO A 58 -16.54 16.39 -7.67
N ASP A 59 -17.23 15.25 -7.60
CA ASP A 59 -17.71 14.59 -6.39
C ASP A 59 -16.73 13.53 -5.86
N TRP A 60 -15.45 13.54 -6.29
CA TRP A 60 -14.45 12.57 -5.84
C TRP A 60 -13.08 13.19 -5.53
N ASN A 61 -12.73 13.24 -4.25
CA ASN A 61 -11.41 13.65 -3.82
C ASN A 61 -10.38 12.53 -4.06
N VAL A 62 -9.20 12.89 -4.55
CA VAL A 62 -8.13 11.92 -4.82
C VAL A 62 -7.01 12.06 -3.81
N ARG A 63 -6.57 10.91 -3.31
CA ARG A 63 -5.37 10.75 -2.49
C ARG A 63 -4.44 9.73 -3.15
N PHE A 64 -3.17 10.08 -3.24
CA PHE A 64 -2.02 9.22 -3.42
C PHE A 64 -0.99 9.67 -2.41
N TYR A 65 -0.18 8.74 -1.90
CA TYR A 65 0.93 9.11 -1.03
C TYR A 65 2.17 9.53 -1.84
N ARG A 66 2.30 9.11 -3.13
CA ARG A 66 3.52 9.30 -3.92
C ARG A 66 3.40 9.20 -5.46
N ALA A 67 3.99 10.16 -6.18
CA ALA A 67 5.25 9.97 -6.95
C ALA A 67 5.32 9.24 -8.33
N PHE A 68 4.42 8.31 -8.68
CA PHE A 68 4.70 7.22 -9.67
C PHE A 68 4.01 7.34 -11.07
N PRO A 69 4.51 6.83 -12.20
CA PRO A 69 3.79 6.81 -13.50
C PRO A 69 2.60 5.84 -13.63
N ALA A 70 1.62 6.15 -14.50
CA ALA A 70 0.46 5.29 -14.77
C ALA A 70 0.86 3.92 -15.34
N LEU A 71 0.11 2.89 -14.94
CA LEU A 71 0.32 1.51 -15.38
C LEU A 71 -0.50 1.26 -16.65
N ASP A 72 0.16 0.86 -17.75
CA ASP A 72 -0.52 0.40 -18.96
C ASP A 72 -1.35 -0.86 -18.64
N PRO A 73 -2.70 -0.83 -18.74
CA PRO A 73 -3.54 -1.98 -18.41
C PRO A 73 -3.29 -3.23 -19.28
N ALA A 74 -2.73 -3.08 -20.49
CA ALA A 74 -2.41 -4.19 -21.37
C ALA A 74 -1.10 -4.89 -20.98
N ALA A 75 -0.11 -4.13 -20.52
CA ALA A 75 1.17 -4.64 -20.05
C ALA A 75 1.15 -5.06 -18.56
N TRP A 76 0.29 -4.44 -17.74
CA TRP A 76 0.18 -4.70 -16.31
C TRP A 76 -0.18 -6.15 -15.98
N ARG A 77 0.36 -6.65 -14.87
CA ARG A 77 0.04 -7.97 -14.31
C ARG A 77 -0.11 -7.88 -12.79
N LEU A 78 -1.02 -8.68 -12.25
CA LEU A 78 -1.09 -9.00 -10.82
C LEU A 78 -0.28 -10.26 -10.54
N HIS A 79 0.77 -10.15 -9.72
CA HIS A 79 1.51 -11.30 -9.22
C HIS A 79 0.87 -11.81 -7.92
N VAL A 80 0.66 -13.12 -7.81
CA VAL A 80 0.10 -13.74 -6.61
C VAL A 80 0.96 -14.91 -6.16
N ASP A 81 1.51 -14.84 -4.96
CA ASP A 81 2.42 -15.84 -4.42
C ASP A 81 2.40 -15.91 -2.88
N GLY A 82 3.35 -16.64 -2.28
CA GLY A 82 3.39 -16.90 -0.84
C GLY A 82 2.75 -18.24 -0.47
N LEU A 83 1.95 -18.25 0.59
CA LEU A 83 1.23 -19.41 1.12
C LEU A 83 0.02 -19.79 0.25
N VAL A 84 0.29 -20.19 -1.00
CA VAL A 84 -0.71 -20.62 -1.99
C VAL A 84 -0.23 -21.88 -2.71
N GLU A 85 -1.14 -22.80 -3.06
CA GLU A 85 -0.79 -24.02 -3.82
C GLU A 85 -0.53 -23.74 -5.31
N ALA A 86 -1.15 -22.70 -5.86
CA ALA A 86 -1.04 -22.28 -7.26
C ALA A 86 -0.68 -20.80 -7.35
N PRO A 87 0.59 -20.43 -7.08
CA PRO A 87 1.08 -19.09 -7.36
C PRO A 87 0.96 -18.78 -8.86
N GLY A 88 0.67 -17.53 -9.20
CA GLY A 88 0.26 -17.14 -10.54
C GLY A 88 0.61 -15.70 -10.90
N THR A 89 0.41 -15.37 -12.17
CA THR A 89 0.55 -14.00 -12.68
C THR A 89 -0.59 -13.76 -13.65
N PHE A 90 -1.50 -12.86 -13.29
CA PHE A 90 -2.78 -12.64 -13.97
C PHE A 90 -2.73 -11.32 -14.73
N SER A 91 -3.22 -11.32 -15.97
CA SER A 91 -3.52 -10.09 -16.71
C SER A 91 -4.87 -9.52 -16.28
N LEU A 92 -5.15 -8.27 -16.65
CA LEU A 92 -6.46 -7.68 -16.43
C LEU A 92 -7.58 -8.46 -17.14
N ALA A 93 -7.28 -9.10 -18.28
CA ALA A 93 -8.25 -9.95 -18.99
C ALA A 93 -8.60 -11.22 -18.19
N ASP A 94 -7.61 -11.84 -17.54
CA ASP A 94 -7.85 -13.01 -16.68
C ASP A 94 -8.72 -12.64 -15.48
N LEU A 95 -8.47 -11.48 -14.86
CA LEU A 95 -9.27 -10.99 -13.73
C LEU A 95 -10.69 -10.56 -14.14
N ARG A 96 -10.90 -10.10 -15.37
CA ARG A 96 -12.23 -9.83 -15.94
C ARG A 96 -13.00 -11.10 -16.33
N ALA A 97 -12.33 -12.25 -16.45
CA ALA A 97 -12.97 -13.54 -16.68
C ALA A 97 -13.48 -14.21 -15.38
N LEU A 98 -13.09 -13.69 -14.20
CA LEU A 98 -13.67 -14.09 -12.92
C LEU A 98 -15.14 -13.65 -12.81
N PRO A 99 -15.96 -14.31 -11.96
CA PRO A 99 -17.33 -13.89 -11.68
C PRO A 99 -17.40 -12.42 -11.24
N ALA A 100 -17.89 -11.57 -12.14
CA ALA A 100 -17.98 -10.14 -11.91
C ALA A 100 -19.11 -9.79 -10.93
N ILE A 101 -18.82 -8.87 -10.02
CA ILE A 101 -19.79 -8.26 -9.12
C ILE A 101 -19.79 -6.76 -9.36
N GLU A 102 -20.99 -6.21 -9.56
CA GLU A 102 -21.26 -4.77 -9.52
C GLU A 102 -21.87 -4.42 -8.15
N GLN A 103 -21.40 -3.34 -7.51
CA GLN A 103 -22.03 -2.80 -6.31
C GLN A 103 -21.90 -1.28 -6.23
N VAL A 104 -22.90 -0.62 -5.66
CA VAL A 104 -22.75 0.76 -5.18
C VAL A 104 -22.16 0.73 -3.77
N SER A 105 -21.05 1.44 -3.56
CA SER A 105 -20.41 1.62 -2.25
C SER A 105 -19.88 3.04 -2.09
N ARG A 106 -19.96 3.52 -0.85
CA ARG A 106 -19.33 4.75 -0.38
C ARG A 106 -17.92 4.43 0.13
N MET A 107 -16.94 5.25 -0.25
CA MET A 107 -15.57 5.19 0.25
C MET A 107 -15.37 6.35 1.22
N GLU A 108 -15.09 6.02 2.48
CA GLU A 108 -14.93 6.98 3.58
C GLU A 108 -13.46 7.37 3.73
N CYS A 109 -13.14 8.66 3.69
CA CYS A 109 -11.81 9.14 4.02
C CYS A 109 -11.72 9.51 5.50
N VAL A 110 -10.61 9.14 6.14
CA VAL A 110 -10.30 9.53 7.54
C VAL A 110 -10.16 11.05 7.74
N GLU A 111 -10.08 11.81 6.65
CA GLU A 111 -10.14 13.28 6.63
C GLU A 111 -11.56 13.86 6.81
N GLY A 112 -12.61 13.02 6.94
CA GLY A 112 -13.99 13.46 7.16
C GLY A 112 -14.75 13.85 5.88
N TRP A 113 -14.51 13.12 4.80
CA TRP A 113 -15.28 13.22 3.55
C TRP A 113 -15.45 11.85 2.91
N SER A 114 -16.53 11.67 2.17
CA SER A 114 -16.84 10.42 1.49
C SER A 114 -17.35 10.63 0.07
N ALA A 115 -17.23 9.59 -0.75
CA ALA A 115 -17.72 9.61 -2.13
C ALA A 115 -18.34 8.25 -2.51
N LYS A 116 -19.41 8.28 -3.30
CA LYS A 116 -20.23 7.12 -3.68
C LYS A 116 -20.11 6.84 -5.18
N ALA A 117 -19.86 5.60 -5.56
CA ALA A 117 -19.76 5.17 -6.96
C ALA A 117 -20.36 3.77 -7.13
N ALA A 118 -20.73 3.45 -8.36
CA ALA A 118 -20.88 2.06 -8.80
C ALA A 118 -19.48 1.50 -9.11
N TRP A 119 -19.21 0.28 -8.67
CA TRP A 119 -17.92 -0.38 -8.84
C TRP A 119 -18.13 -1.77 -9.40
N THR A 120 -17.34 -2.14 -10.41
CA THR A 120 -17.34 -3.51 -10.95
C THR A 120 -15.96 -4.14 -10.74
N GLY A 121 -15.97 -5.41 -10.34
CA GLY A 121 -14.78 -6.13 -9.91
C GLY A 121 -15.06 -7.58 -9.60
N PHE A 122 -14.18 -8.20 -8.82
CA PHE A 122 -14.34 -9.57 -8.32
C PHE A 122 -14.16 -9.63 -6.80
N ARG A 123 -14.77 -10.66 -6.18
CA ARG A 123 -14.60 -10.98 -4.76
C ARG A 123 -13.32 -11.77 -4.52
N TYR A 124 -12.75 -11.67 -3.32
CA TYR A 124 -11.57 -12.44 -2.92
C TYR A 124 -11.71 -13.95 -3.20
N GLN A 125 -12.88 -14.53 -2.94
CA GLN A 125 -13.16 -15.95 -3.14
C GLN A 125 -12.89 -16.41 -4.59
N ALA A 126 -13.22 -15.58 -5.59
CA ALA A 126 -12.96 -15.91 -6.99
C ALA A 126 -11.47 -16.01 -7.32
N LEU A 127 -10.62 -15.21 -6.66
CA LEU A 127 -9.16 -15.34 -6.78
C LEU A 127 -8.65 -16.54 -5.96
N ALA A 128 -9.18 -16.75 -4.75
CA ALA A 128 -8.80 -17.84 -3.86
C ALA A 128 -9.09 -19.23 -4.48
N GLU A 129 -10.17 -19.39 -5.23
CA GLU A 129 -10.45 -20.63 -6.00
C GLU A 129 -9.33 -20.99 -6.99
N HIS A 130 -8.70 -19.98 -7.60
CA HIS A 130 -7.63 -20.18 -8.57
C HIS A 130 -6.28 -20.47 -7.91
N VAL A 131 -5.90 -19.66 -6.90
CA VAL A 131 -4.56 -19.75 -6.27
C VAL A 131 -4.49 -20.76 -5.13
N ARG A 132 -5.63 -21.10 -4.51
CA ARG A 132 -5.79 -22.02 -3.37
C ARG A 132 -4.82 -21.70 -2.22
N PRO A 133 -5.14 -20.68 -1.39
CA PRO A 133 -4.38 -20.36 -0.18
C PRO A 133 -4.32 -21.56 0.77
N THR A 134 -3.19 -21.74 1.45
CA THR A 134 -3.05 -22.79 2.47
C THR A 134 -3.77 -22.38 3.78
N PRO A 135 -4.05 -23.32 4.71
CA PRO A 135 -4.68 -22.97 5.99
C PRO A 135 -3.87 -21.96 6.84
N ASP A 136 -2.55 -21.90 6.64
CA ASP A 136 -1.66 -20.98 7.35
C ASP A 136 -1.67 -19.56 6.73
N ALA A 137 -2.30 -19.39 5.56
CA ALA A 137 -2.37 -18.14 4.81
C ALA A 137 -3.43 -17.19 5.39
N THR A 138 -3.18 -16.66 6.59
CA THR A 138 -4.14 -15.82 7.33
C THR A 138 -4.04 -14.34 7.02
N TRP A 139 -2.97 -13.88 6.35
CA TRP A 139 -2.73 -12.49 5.97
C TRP A 139 -2.31 -12.34 4.51
N LEU A 140 -2.64 -11.19 3.92
CA LEU A 140 -2.05 -10.69 2.68
C LEU A 140 -1.10 -9.53 2.97
N TYR A 141 0.08 -9.53 2.35
CA TYR A 141 0.84 -8.33 2.03
C TYR A 141 0.49 -7.89 0.60
N VAL A 142 0.00 -6.67 0.44
CA VAL A 142 -0.39 -6.09 -0.85
C VAL A 142 0.62 -5.02 -1.25
N GLU A 143 1.19 -5.11 -2.45
CA GLU A 143 2.12 -4.13 -3.02
C GLU A 143 1.48 -3.40 -4.21
N CYS A 144 1.71 -2.10 -4.30
CA CYS A 144 1.14 -1.21 -5.31
C CYS A 144 2.21 -0.66 -6.26
N GLY A 145 1.83 -0.27 -7.48
CA GLY A 145 2.75 0.28 -8.48
C GLY A 145 3.38 1.63 -8.08
N ASP A 146 2.74 2.37 -7.17
CA ASP A 146 3.31 3.55 -6.51
C ASP A 146 4.22 3.21 -5.31
N GLY A 147 4.42 1.91 -5.05
CA GLY A 147 5.11 1.31 -3.91
C GLY A 147 4.39 1.49 -2.58
N TYR A 148 3.11 1.87 -2.57
CA TYR A 148 2.26 1.75 -1.39
C TYR A 148 2.15 0.29 -1.00
N TYR A 149 2.00 0.02 0.30
CA TYR A 149 1.77 -1.33 0.78
C TYR A 149 0.77 -1.37 1.93
N GLU A 150 0.07 -2.49 2.04
CA GLU A 150 -0.82 -2.78 3.16
C GLU A 150 -0.73 -4.23 3.60
N TYR A 151 -1.10 -4.46 4.86
CA TYR A 151 -1.39 -5.77 5.42
C TYR A 151 -2.89 -5.85 5.71
N LEU A 152 -3.49 -6.97 5.30
CA LEU A 152 -4.91 -7.25 5.43
C LEU A 152 -5.09 -8.70 5.90
N GLU A 153 -5.96 -8.94 6.86
CA GLU A 153 -6.33 -10.31 7.25
C GLU A 153 -7.19 -10.93 6.13
N VAL A 154 -7.03 -12.22 5.88
CA VAL A 154 -7.90 -12.94 4.93
C VAL A 154 -9.38 -12.86 5.37
N ALA A 155 -9.65 -12.88 6.68
CA ALA A 155 -10.98 -12.68 7.24
C ALA A 155 -11.61 -11.32 6.84
N GLU A 156 -10.80 -10.25 6.74
CA GLU A 156 -11.29 -8.94 6.28
C GLU A 156 -11.71 -8.96 4.81
N LEU A 157 -11.18 -9.88 4.00
CA LEU A 157 -11.45 -9.99 2.57
C LEU A 157 -12.60 -10.94 2.24
N GLU A 158 -12.95 -11.81 3.19
CA GLU A 158 -14.12 -12.67 3.11
C GLU A 158 -15.44 -11.91 3.40
N GLU A 159 -15.34 -10.70 3.96
CA GLU A 159 -16.47 -9.80 4.22
C GLU A 159 -17.30 -9.52 2.94
N PRO A 160 -18.65 -9.66 2.96
CA PRO A 160 -19.47 -9.80 1.74
C PRO A 160 -19.43 -8.65 0.73
N ARG A 161 -18.93 -7.47 1.12
CA ARG A 161 -18.89 -6.24 0.30
C ARG A 161 -17.48 -5.76 -0.03
N VAL A 162 -16.44 -6.49 0.34
CA VAL A 162 -15.06 -6.22 -0.10
C VAL A 162 -14.89 -6.60 -1.57
N LEU A 163 -14.25 -5.72 -2.35
CA LEU A 163 -14.22 -5.84 -3.81
C LEU A 163 -12.85 -5.42 -4.38
N PHE A 164 -12.24 -6.30 -5.17
CA PHE A 164 -11.14 -5.93 -6.06
C PHE A 164 -11.75 -5.33 -7.34
N ALA A 165 -11.79 -4.01 -7.43
CA ALA A 165 -12.46 -3.28 -8.50
C ALA A 165 -11.50 -2.94 -9.66
N TYR A 166 -12.02 -3.04 -10.88
CA TYR A 166 -11.35 -2.66 -12.13
C TYR A 166 -12.16 -1.65 -12.99
N ASP A 167 -13.45 -1.45 -12.69
CA ASP A 167 -14.31 -0.43 -13.29
C ASP A 167 -14.95 0.46 -12.21
N MET A 168 -15.35 1.68 -12.61
CA MET A 168 -16.02 2.70 -11.79
C MET A 168 -17.06 3.42 -12.66
N ASP A 169 -18.31 3.46 -12.20
CA ASP A 169 -19.48 4.03 -12.89
C ASP A 169 -19.68 3.53 -14.33
N GLY A 170 -19.42 2.24 -14.56
CA GLY A 170 -19.60 1.56 -15.84
C GLY A 170 -18.41 1.66 -16.82
N GLU A 171 -17.39 2.47 -16.48
CA GLU A 171 -16.18 2.65 -17.30
C GLU A 171 -14.94 2.05 -16.61
N PRO A 172 -13.89 1.67 -17.37
CA PRO A 172 -12.60 1.28 -16.80
C PRO A 172 -12.07 2.32 -15.82
N LEU A 173 -11.46 1.86 -14.71
CA LEU A 173 -10.84 2.77 -13.75
C LEU A 173 -9.90 3.76 -14.45
N HIS A 174 -10.09 5.04 -14.18
CA HIS A 174 -9.10 6.06 -14.51
C HIS A 174 -7.89 5.92 -13.56
N ASP A 175 -6.68 6.12 -14.08
CA ASP A 175 -5.40 6.09 -13.34
C ASP A 175 -5.48 6.69 -11.93
N ILE A 176 -6.07 7.88 -11.78
CA ILE A 176 -6.15 8.61 -10.50
C ILE A 176 -7.04 7.92 -9.44
N PHE A 177 -7.95 7.03 -9.85
CA PHE A 177 -8.80 6.25 -8.94
C PHE A 177 -8.16 4.91 -8.54
N GLY A 178 -7.06 4.52 -9.21
CA GLY A 178 -6.24 3.38 -8.86
C GLY A 178 -6.16 2.28 -9.92
N ALA A 179 -6.26 2.63 -11.20
CA ALA A 179 -6.21 1.69 -12.32
C ALA A 179 -4.89 0.87 -12.36
N PRO A 180 -4.90 -0.34 -12.93
CA PRO A 180 -6.07 -1.06 -13.45
C PRO A 180 -6.83 -1.86 -12.38
N LEU A 181 -6.28 -1.99 -11.17
CA LEU A 181 -6.90 -2.74 -10.07
C LEU A 181 -6.70 -2.02 -8.74
N ARG A 182 -7.80 -1.85 -8.00
CA ARG A 182 -7.79 -1.36 -6.62
C ARG A 182 -8.59 -2.28 -5.70
N LEU A 183 -8.39 -2.12 -4.40
CA LEU A 183 -9.25 -2.72 -3.38
C LEU A 183 -10.21 -1.68 -2.80
N LEU A 184 -11.41 -2.16 -2.45
CA LEU A 184 -12.45 -1.45 -1.72
C LEU A 184 -12.81 -2.27 -0.49
N LEU A 185 -12.68 -1.67 0.69
CA LEU A 185 -13.16 -2.23 1.95
C LEU A 185 -14.20 -1.26 2.54
N PRO A 186 -15.49 -1.38 2.19
CA PRO A 186 -16.48 -0.33 2.50
C PRO A 186 -16.70 -0.05 4.00
N SER A 187 -16.30 -0.98 4.89
CA SER A 187 -16.35 -0.82 6.36
C SER A 187 -15.09 -0.19 6.97
N LYS A 188 -14.11 0.20 6.13
CA LYS A 188 -12.81 0.74 6.54
C LYS A 188 -12.49 2.05 5.81
N TYR A 189 -11.70 2.89 6.45
CA TYR A 189 -11.21 4.15 5.89
C TYR A 189 -10.35 3.89 4.64
N GLY A 190 -10.42 4.81 3.68
CA GLY A 190 -9.83 4.67 2.35
C GLY A 190 -8.31 4.44 2.30
N TYR A 191 -7.57 4.68 3.38
CA TYR A 191 -6.15 4.33 3.47
C TYR A 191 -5.91 2.81 3.52
N LYS A 192 -6.86 2.01 4.03
CA LYS A 192 -6.81 0.54 3.97
C LYS A 192 -7.09 -0.01 2.56
N GLY A 193 -7.56 0.81 1.62
CA GLY A 193 -7.95 0.40 0.27
C GLY A 193 -6.87 0.70 -0.78
N PRO A 194 -5.85 -0.18 -0.96
CA PRO A 194 -4.76 0.02 -1.91
C PRO A 194 -5.26 0.25 -3.35
N LYS A 195 -4.51 1.07 -4.07
CA LYS A 195 -4.71 1.42 -5.48
C LYS A 195 -3.58 0.83 -6.32
N THR A 196 -3.79 0.64 -7.62
CA THR A 196 -2.70 0.27 -8.56
C THR A 196 -1.98 -1.02 -8.13
N ILE A 197 -2.71 -1.99 -7.61
CA ILE A 197 -2.15 -3.22 -7.01
C ILE A 197 -1.30 -3.94 -8.07
N VAL A 198 -0.11 -4.42 -7.70
CA VAL A 198 0.78 -5.20 -8.57
C VAL A 198 1.12 -6.56 -7.99
N ARG A 199 1.05 -6.73 -6.67
CA ARG A 199 1.29 -8.02 -6.01
C ARG A 199 0.37 -8.25 -4.81
N ILE A 200 -0.02 -9.50 -4.64
CA ILE A 200 -0.60 -10.06 -3.43
C ILE A 200 0.30 -11.20 -2.96
N HIS A 201 0.82 -11.12 -1.73
CA HIS A 201 1.63 -12.15 -1.10
C HIS A 201 0.89 -12.71 0.11
N PHE A 202 0.53 -13.99 0.07
CA PHE A 202 -0.13 -14.70 1.17
C PHE A 202 0.90 -15.11 2.23
N GLN A 203 0.65 -14.82 3.50
CA GLN A 203 1.59 -15.05 4.60
C GLN A 203 0.88 -15.35 5.94
N GLU A 204 1.63 -15.92 6.89
CA GLU A 204 1.10 -16.37 8.19
C GLU A 204 0.94 -15.23 9.20
N THR A 205 1.80 -14.21 9.13
CA THR A 205 1.83 -13.13 10.12
C THR A 205 1.48 -11.79 9.49
N GLY A 206 0.72 -10.98 10.21
CA GLY A 206 0.41 -9.61 9.79
C GLY A 206 1.58 -8.65 9.98
N GLY A 207 1.34 -7.41 9.56
CA GLY A 207 2.28 -6.30 9.75
C GLY A 207 1.54 -4.98 9.89
N THR A 208 2.30 -3.92 10.18
CA THR A 208 1.75 -2.56 10.22
C THR A 208 1.70 -2.00 8.80
N GLY A 209 0.50 -1.60 8.33
CA GLY A 209 0.31 -0.94 7.05
C GLY A 209 1.08 0.40 6.93
N TYR A 210 1.22 0.91 5.70
CA TYR A 210 2.01 2.12 5.44
C TYR A 210 1.60 3.31 6.33
N TRP A 211 0.32 3.71 6.34
CA TRP A 211 -0.13 4.87 7.13
C TRP A 211 -0.09 4.63 8.66
N PRO A 212 -0.54 3.47 9.18
CA PRO A 212 -0.37 3.13 10.60
C PRO A 212 1.08 3.12 11.09
N SER A 213 2.07 2.88 10.20
CA SER A 213 3.50 2.91 10.57
C SER A 213 3.99 4.29 11.08
N PHE A 214 3.25 5.37 10.77
CA PHE A 214 3.53 6.73 11.26
C PHE A 214 2.84 7.05 12.61
N GLY A 215 2.05 6.12 13.17
CA GLY A 215 1.43 6.24 14.50
C GLY A 215 0.21 7.18 14.59
N LEU A 216 -0.27 7.73 13.48
CA LEU A 216 -1.44 8.62 13.41
C LEU A 216 -2.73 7.95 12.91
N TYR A 217 -2.65 6.69 12.46
CA TYR A 217 -3.73 5.94 11.84
C TYR A 217 -3.90 4.59 12.57
N SER A 218 -5.12 4.07 12.70
CA SER A 218 -5.35 2.77 13.31
C SER A 218 -4.95 1.64 12.35
N THR A 219 -4.37 0.56 12.89
CA THR A 219 -3.93 -0.58 12.06
C THR A 219 -5.10 -1.25 11.33
N ASP A 220 -6.26 -1.31 11.98
CA ASP A 220 -7.50 -1.89 11.46
C ASP A 220 -8.20 -1.01 10.40
N GLY A 221 -7.96 0.31 10.42
CA GLY A 221 -8.72 1.32 9.71
C GLY A 221 -10.25 1.23 9.79
N HIS A 222 -10.86 0.68 10.84
CA HIS A 222 -12.32 0.62 10.94
C HIS A 222 -12.95 2.01 11.02
N ILE A 223 -13.99 2.24 10.20
CA ILE A 223 -14.76 3.50 10.22
C ILE A 223 -15.42 3.65 11.60
N GLN A 224 -15.16 4.78 12.25
CA GLN A 224 -15.72 5.14 13.55
C GLN A 224 -16.95 6.04 13.39
N PRO A 225 -17.89 6.05 14.37
CA PRO A 225 -19.01 6.98 14.35
C PRO A 225 -18.52 8.43 14.41
N GLY A 226 -19.16 9.32 13.65
CA GLY A 226 -18.67 10.69 13.51
C GLY A 226 -19.52 11.55 12.57
N ILE A 227 -18.90 12.61 12.04
CA ILE A 227 -19.47 13.47 11.01
C ILE A 227 -18.66 13.29 9.72
N ASP A 228 -19.36 12.92 8.66
CA ASP A 228 -18.87 12.87 7.28
C ASP A 228 -19.34 14.12 6.52
N TYR A 229 -18.61 14.50 5.48
CA TYR A 229 -19.05 15.40 4.42
C TYR A 229 -19.12 14.63 3.08
N PRO A 230 -20.27 14.00 2.78
CA PRO A 230 -20.52 13.35 1.50
C PRO A 230 -20.40 14.34 0.33
N LEU A 231 -19.43 14.12 -0.55
CA LEU A 231 -19.17 15.00 -1.69
C LEU A 231 -20.33 15.02 -2.70
N ASP A 232 -21.10 13.92 -2.77
CA ASP A 232 -22.29 13.78 -3.61
C ASP A 232 -23.52 14.53 -3.06
N LEU A 233 -23.54 14.90 -1.78
CA LEU A 233 -24.65 15.63 -1.15
C LEU A 233 -24.32 17.10 -0.83
N GLY A 234 -23.04 17.43 -0.58
CA GLY A 234 -22.62 18.80 -0.28
C GLY A 234 -23.06 19.33 1.09
N GLU A 235 -23.46 18.45 2.01
CA GLU A 235 -23.88 18.78 3.38
C GLU A 235 -23.35 17.75 4.37
N GLN A 236 -23.11 18.14 5.62
CA GLN A 236 -22.61 17.22 6.65
C GLN A 236 -23.66 16.18 7.06
N ARG A 237 -23.23 14.92 7.26
CA ARG A 237 -24.05 13.81 7.74
C ARG A 237 -23.41 13.14 8.96
N ALA A 238 -24.23 12.69 9.89
CA ALA A 238 -23.76 11.84 10.98
C ALA A 238 -23.70 10.37 10.50
N ILE A 239 -22.60 9.68 10.82
CA ILE A 239 -22.37 8.28 10.45
C ILE A 239 -22.19 7.39 11.68
N GLY A 240 -22.55 6.12 11.53
CA GLY A 240 -22.24 5.07 12.49
C GLY A 240 -20.84 4.48 12.28
N ALA A 241 -20.51 3.42 13.02
CA ALA A 241 -19.32 2.62 12.76
C ALA A 241 -19.53 1.66 11.58
N GLY A 242 -18.45 1.31 10.87
CA GLY A 242 -18.50 0.37 9.75
C GLY A 242 -19.00 0.98 8.44
N GLU A 243 -19.59 0.17 7.56
CA GLU A 243 -19.97 0.64 6.22
C GLU A 243 -21.15 1.62 6.25
N VAL A 244 -20.91 2.80 5.67
CA VAL A 244 -21.93 3.81 5.43
C VAL A 244 -22.76 3.42 4.20
N THR A 245 -23.87 2.73 4.46
CA THR A 245 -24.83 2.26 3.43
C THR A 245 -26.02 3.21 3.20
N ALA A 246 -26.23 4.17 4.11
CA ALA A 246 -27.27 5.18 3.98
C ALA A 246 -26.83 6.36 3.10
N TYR A 247 -27.82 7.08 2.59
CA TYR A 247 -27.76 8.32 1.79
C TYR A 247 -27.05 8.24 0.41
#